data_AF-A0A2K2APT0-F1
#
_entry.id   AF-A0A2K2APT0-F1
#
_cell.length_a   1.000
_cell.length_b   1.000
_cell.length_c   1.000
_cell.angle_alpha   90.00
_cell.angle_beta   90.00
_cell.angle_gamma   90.00
#
_symmetry.space_group_name_H-M   'P 1'
#
loop_
_entity.id
_entity.type
_entity.pdbx_description
1 polymer ?
#
loop_
_entity_poly.entity_id
_entity_poly.type
_entity_poly.pdbx_seq_one_letter_code
_entity_poly.pdbx_strand_id
1 'polypeptide(L)'
;MASKEEDMAEAEEEEGPPPGWQSFPPEPSLPPPPTPPPPPSELGQMVCGSCRRLLSYPKGVRHVQCQCCQMINFVLEAHEVGQVKCGSCDVLLMYPYGASSVRCSSCRFVTEIGEQNRRPPWSVIQGYPPRPMPSNPIS
;
A
#
# COMPACT_ATOMS: atom_id res chain seq x y z
N MET A 1 -42.35 4.93 -63.35
CA MET A 1 -40.97 5.35 -63.00
C MET A 1 -40.08 4.14 -63.28
N ALA A 2 -39.30 4.24 -64.36
CA ALA A 2 -38.30 3.26 -64.81
C ALA A 2 -37.04 3.41 -63.94
N SER A 3 -36.49 2.32 -63.39
CA SER A 3 -35.37 1.52 -63.91
C SER A 3 -33.97 2.11 -63.66
N LYS A 4 -33.06 1.20 -63.24
CA LYS A 4 -31.60 1.13 -63.48
C LYS A 4 -30.70 1.64 -62.32
N GLU A 5 -30.11 0.72 -61.52
CA GLU A 5 -28.74 0.11 -61.64
C GLU A 5 -27.69 1.01 -60.94
N GLU A 6 -26.57 0.61 -60.32
CA GLU A 6 -25.75 -0.59 -60.09
C GLU A 6 -24.68 -0.16 -59.04
N ASP A 7 -24.10 -1.08 -58.27
CA ASP A 7 -22.66 -1.43 -58.37
C ASP A 7 -22.05 -2.05 -57.09
N MET A 8 -21.25 -3.10 -57.35
CA MET A 8 -20.12 -3.73 -56.61
C MET A 8 -20.03 -3.56 -55.08
N ALA A 9 -19.73 -4.58 -54.28
CA ALA A 9 -18.70 -5.62 -54.33
C ALA A 9 -18.87 -6.38 -52.99
N GLU A 10 -18.43 -7.58 -52.67
CA GLU A 10 -17.42 -8.50 -53.15
C GLU A 10 -17.72 -9.84 -52.45
N ALA A 11 -17.15 -10.92 -52.96
CA ALA A 11 -17.32 -12.26 -52.42
C ALA A 11 -16.86 -12.34 -50.95
N GLU A 12 -17.76 -12.71 -50.04
CA GLU A 12 -17.35 -13.20 -48.73
C GLU A 12 -16.92 -14.67 -48.91
N GLU A 13 -15.62 -14.78 -49.13
CA GLU A 13 -14.85 -16.01 -49.10
C GLU A 13 -15.09 -16.77 -47.78
N GLU A 14 -15.17 -18.08 -47.93
CA GLU A 14 -15.09 -19.09 -46.87
C GLU A 14 -13.87 -18.84 -45.96
N GLU A 15 -14.08 -18.33 -44.75
CA GLU A 15 -13.09 -18.43 -43.68
C GLU A 15 -13.74 -19.08 -42.45
N GLY A 16 -14.05 -20.37 -42.59
CA GLY A 16 -14.18 -21.24 -41.43
C GLY A 16 -12.88 -21.18 -40.61
N PRO A 17 -12.94 -21.23 -39.27
CA PRO A 17 -11.77 -21.07 -38.42
C PRO A 17 -10.69 -22.11 -38.79
N PRO A 18 -9.40 -21.72 -38.84
CA PRO A 18 -8.35 -22.56 -39.40
C PRO A 18 -8.25 -23.91 -38.65
N PRO A 19 -8.00 -25.02 -39.36
CA PRO A 19 -7.83 -26.33 -38.75
C PRO A 19 -6.50 -26.35 -37.98
N GLY A 20 -6.58 -26.10 -36.67
CA GLY A 20 -5.39 -26.05 -35.81
C GLY A 20 -5.61 -25.64 -34.35
N TRP A 21 -6.77 -25.10 -33.99
CA TRP A 21 -7.09 -24.76 -32.60
C TRP A 21 -7.49 -26.00 -31.80
N GLN A 22 -6.50 -26.83 -31.46
CA GLN A 22 -6.63 -27.84 -30.42
C GLN A 22 -6.67 -27.11 -29.08
N SER A 23 -7.83 -27.11 -28.43
CA SER A 23 -7.98 -26.64 -27.05
C SER A 23 -7.00 -27.41 -26.17
N PHE A 24 -5.90 -26.75 -25.81
CA PHE A 24 -4.94 -27.29 -24.86
C PHE A 24 -5.70 -27.67 -23.57
N PRO A 25 -5.50 -28.88 -23.02
CA PRO A 25 -6.01 -29.19 -21.69
C PRO A 25 -5.47 -28.13 -20.72
N PRO A 26 -6.27 -27.64 -19.75
CA PRO A 26 -5.74 -26.74 -18.74
C PRO A 26 -4.63 -27.49 -18.01
N GLU A 27 -3.41 -26.98 -18.16
CA GLU A 27 -2.25 -27.50 -17.43
C GLU A 27 -2.61 -27.50 -15.94
N PRO A 28 -2.52 -28.65 -15.23
CA PRO A 28 -2.83 -28.68 -13.82
C PRO A 28 -1.88 -27.71 -13.12
N SER A 29 -2.44 -26.63 -12.58
CA SER A 29 -1.73 -25.60 -11.83
C SER A 29 -1.03 -26.25 -10.65
N LEU A 30 0.23 -26.63 -10.83
CA LEU A 30 1.06 -27.11 -9.74
C LEU A 30 1.19 -25.96 -8.72
N PRO A 31 1.04 -26.23 -7.42
CA PRO A 31 1.28 -25.23 -6.40
C PRO A 31 2.73 -24.73 -6.52
N PRO A 32 2.98 -23.42 -6.36
CA PRO A 32 4.33 -22.90 -6.39
C PRO A 32 5.18 -23.63 -5.32
N PRO A 33 6.46 -23.93 -5.61
CA PRO A 33 7.33 -24.59 -4.65
C PRO A 33 7.39 -23.79 -3.35
N PRO A 34 7.50 -24.44 -2.18
CA PRO A 34 7.64 -23.74 -0.91
C PRO A 34 8.90 -22.89 -0.96
N THR A 35 8.73 -21.57 -0.97
CA THR A 35 9.84 -20.63 -0.93
C THR A 35 10.58 -20.77 0.40
N PRO A 36 11.92 -20.78 0.40
CA PRO A 36 12.69 -20.83 1.63
C PRO A 36 12.34 -19.64 2.52
N PRO A 37 12.35 -19.79 3.85
CA PRO A 37 12.08 -18.68 4.76
C PRO A 37 13.06 -17.54 4.46
N PRO A 38 12.58 -16.29 4.32
CA PRO A 38 13.42 -15.16 3.97
C PRO A 38 14.53 -14.98 5.01
N PRO A 39 15.76 -14.64 4.59
CA PRO A 39 16.87 -14.43 5.50
C PRO A 39 16.52 -13.31 6.51
N PRO A 40 17.03 -13.37 7.76
CA PRO A 40 16.66 -12.43 8.83
C PRO A 40 16.95 -10.96 8.48
N SER A 41 17.85 -10.68 7.55
CA SER A 41 18.14 -9.33 7.02
C SER A 41 16.96 -8.69 6.26
N GLU A 42 16.00 -9.52 5.84
CA GLU A 42 14.79 -9.10 5.14
C GLU A 42 13.57 -8.97 6.06
N LEU A 43 13.71 -9.10 7.38
CA LEU A 43 12.60 -8.90 8.30
C LEU A 43 12.50 -7.44 8.78
N GLY A 44 11.28 -6.91 8.79
CA GLY A 44 10.89 -5.67 9.45
C GLY A 44 10.15 -5.94 10.77
N GLN A 45 9.92 -4.88 11.55
CA GLN A 45 9.17 -4.93 12.80
C GLN A 45 8.04 -3.91 12.81
N MET A 46 6.92 -4.26 13.44
CA MET A 46 5.80 -3.35 13.68
C MET A 46 5.08 -3.69 14.97
N VAL A 47 4.27 -2.75 15.47
CA VAL A 47 3.39 -2.97 16.62
C VAL A 47 1.96 -3.15 16.12
N CYS A 48 1.28 -4.21 16.56
CA CYS A 48 -0.12 -4.47 16.21
C CYS A 48 -1.02 -3.31 16.69
N GLY A 49 -1.90 -2.82 15.82
CA GLY A 49 -2.81 -1.72 16.10
C GLY A 49 -3.87 -2.03 17.17
N SER A 50 -4.22 -3.31 17.36
CA SER A 50 -5.19 -3.75 18.38
C SER A 50 -4.52 -4.15 19.68
N CYS A 51 -3.74 -5.24 19.68
CA CYS A 51 -3.21 -5.83 20.91
C CYS A 51 -1.83 -5.29 21.32
N ARG A 52 -1.28 -4.30 20.59
CA ARG A 52 0.02 -3.66 20.86
C ARG A 52 1.22 -4.61 20.91
N ARG A 53 1.10 -5.84 20.39
CA ARG A 53 2.20 -6.80 20.34
C ARG A 53 3.17 -6.47 19.21
N LEU A 54 4.47 -6.64 19.47
CA LEU A 54 5.51 -6.53 18.45
C LEU A 54 5.43 -7.74 17.50
N LEU A 55 5.41 -7.47 16.20
CA LEU A 55 5.33 -8.45 15.11
C LEU A 55 6.54 -8.28 14.21
N SER A 56 7.18 -9.41 13.88
CA SER A 56 8.17 -9.48 12.81
C SER A 56 7.49 -9.89 11.51
N TYR A 57 7.88 -9.28 10.39
CA TYR A 57 7.31 -9.58 9.08
C TYR A 57 8.36 -9.48 7.98
N PRO A 58 8.21 -10.19 6.85
CA PRO A 58 9.09 -10.01 5.69
C PRO A 58 8.91 -8.63 5.06
N LYS A 59 10.00 -7.91 4.80
CA LYS A 59 9.98 -6.64 4.07
C LYS A 59 9.31 -6.84 2.71
N GLY A 60 8.61 -5.80 2.25
CA GLY A 60 7.85 -5.85 0.99
C GLY A 60 6.42 -6.38 1.12
N VAL A 61 6.03 -6.96 2.27
CA VAL A 61 4.61 -7.28 2.51
C VAL A 61 3.82 -6.02 2.88
N ARG A 62 2.59 -5.91 2.38
CA ARG A 62 1.67 -4.79 2.67
C ARG A 62 0.76 -5.04 3.87
N HIS A 63 0.56 -6.30 4.22
CA HIS A 63 -0.37 -6.72 5.26
C HIS A 63 0.27 -7.80 6.13
N VAL A 64 0.07 -7.70 7.43
CA VAL A 64 0.55 -8.68 8.41
C VAL A 64 -0.60 -9.03 9.34
N GLN A 65 -0.97 -10.31 9.35
CA GLN A 65 -1.95 -10.82 10.31
C GLN A 65 -1.29 -11.03 11.66
N CYS A 66 -1.85 -10.40 12.70
CA CYS A 66 -1.38 -10.61 14.07
C CYS A 66 -1.81 -12.00 14.56
N GLN A 67 -0.85 -12.88 14.88
CA GLN A 67 -1.17 -14.23 15.37
C GLN A 67 -1.95 -14.23 16.71
N CYS A 68 -1.86 -13.15 17.50
CA CYS A 68 -2.50 -13.10 18.81
C CYS A 68 -3.96 -12.65 18.78
N CYS A 69 -4.31 -11.71 17.90
CA CYS A 69 -5.66 -11.14 17.85
C CYS A 69 -6.29 -11.20 16.45
N GLN A 70 -5.63 -11.87 15.51
CA GLN A 70 -6.03 -12.09 14.10
C GLN A 70 -6.28 -10.82 13.28
N MET A 71 -6.03 -9.64 13.84
CA MET A 71 -6.13 -8.37 13.13
C MET A 71 -5.13 -8.31 11.97
N ILE A 72 -5.63 -7.91 10.80
CA ILE A 72 -4.80 -7.57 9.65
C ILE A 72 -4.26 -6.16 9.86
N ASN A 73 -2.94 -6.04 10.00
CA ASN A 73 -2.27 -4.76 10.13
C ASN A 73 -1.71 -4.35 8.77
N PHE A 74 -1.86 -3.08 8.41
CA PHE A 74 -1.25 -2.51 7.22
C PHE A 74 0.20 -2.10 7.52
N VAL A 75 1.14 -2.57 6.70
CA VAL A 75 2.55 -2.21 6.80
C VAL A 75 2.79 -1.02 5.88
N LEU A 76 3.21 0.09 6.48
CA LEU A 76 3.69 1.27 5.78
C LEU A 76 5.20 1.36 5.97
N GLU A 77 5.92 1.50 4.87
CA GLU A 77 7.33 1.86 4.91
C GLU A 77 7.47 3.31 5.42
N ALA A 78 8.64 3.67 5.97
CA ALA A 78 8.84 4.99 6.59
C ALA A 78 8.61 6.17 5.61
N HIS A 79 8.72 5.94 4.30
CA HIS A 79 8.44 6.94 3.27
C HIS A 79 6.94 7.09 2.95
N GLU A 80 6.12 6.12 3.37
CA GLU A 80 4.68 6.07 3.14
C GLU A 80 3.89 6.59 4.34
N VAL A 81 4.57 7.07 5.38
CA VAL A 81 3.95 7.63 6.57
C VAL A 81 4.17 9.14 6.60
N GLY A 82 3.06 9.87 6.46
CA GLY A 82 2.99 11.31 6.68
C GLY A 82 2.77 11.64 8.15
N GLN A 83 3.07 12.89 8.51
CA GLN A 83 2.84 13.45 9.83
C GLN A 83 2.14 14.80 9.73
N VAL A 84 1.20 15.04 10.65
CA VAL A 84 0.47 16.30 10.78
C VAL A 84 0.18 16.58 12.25
N LYS A 85 0.11 17.86 12.63
CA LYS A 85 -0.42 18.24 13.95
C LYS A 85 -1.93 18.35 13.90
N CYS A 86 -2.61 17.81 14.90
CA CYS A 86 -4.05 18.02 15.05
C CYS A 86 -4.36 19.51 15.18
N GLY A 87 -5.30 20.02 14.37
CA GLY A 87 -5.70 21.43 14.41
C GLY A 87 -6.42 21.88 15.68
N SER A 88 -6.79 20.96 16.58
CA SER A 88 -7.51 21.27 17.83
C SER A 88 -6.69 21.06 19.10
N CYS A 89 -5.86 20.01 19.17
CA CYS A 89 -5.11 19.67 20.39
C CYS A 89 -3.59 19.53 20.19
N ASP A 90 -3.07 19.93 19.02
CA ASP A 90 -1.64 19.91 18.66
C ASP A 90 -0.94 18.52 18.68
N VAL A 91 -1.67 17.45 19.03
CA VAL A 91 -1.17 16.08 19.00
C VAL A 91 -0.64 15.74 17.61
N LEU A 92 0.57 15.18 17.57
CA LEU A 92 1.18 14.70 16.34
C LEU A 92 0.52 13.39 15.91
N LEU A 93 -0.08 13.41 14.72
CA LEU A 93 -0.75 12.27 14.11
C LEU A 93 0.10 11.72 12.97
N MET A 94 0.17 10.40 12.88
CA MET A 94 0.76 9.67 11.76
C MET A 94 -0.37 9.19 10.86
N TYR A 95 -0.18 9.28 9.55
CA TYR A 95 -1.20 8.89 8.57
C TYR A 95 -0.57 8.33 7.30
N PRO A 96 -1.29 7.52 6.51
CA PRO A 96 -0.80 7.03 5.22
C PRO A 96 -0.60 8.18 4.24
N TYR A 97 0.55 8.25 3.58
CA TYR A 97 0.83 9.28 2.59
C TYR A 97 -0.22 9.24 1.47
N GLY A 98 -0.74 10.40 1.09
CA GLY A 98 -1.86 10.53 0.13
C GLY A 98 -3.25 10.65 0.75
N ALA A 99 -3.42 10.42 2.06
CA ALA A 99 -4.70 10.74 2.71
C ALA A 99 -5.00 12.25 2.66
N SER A 100 -6.26 12.61 2.38
CA SER A 100 -6.73 14.00 2.36
C SER A 100 -7.04 14.53 3.76
N SER A 101 -7.40 13.67 4.71
CA SER A 101 -7.68 14.05 6.09
C SER A 101 -7.35 12.94 7.09
N VAL A 102 -7.17 13.31 8.35
CA VAL A 102 -6.95 12.36 9.45
C VAL A 102 -7.78 12.76 10.67
N ARG A 103 -8.42 11.76 11.31
CA ARG A 103 -9.14 11.94 12.56
C ARG A 103 -8.19 11.74 13.74
N CYS A 104 -8.13 12.71 14.64
CA CYS A 104 -7.35 12.60 15.88
C CYS A 104 -7.95 11.52 16.79
N SER A 105 -7.12 10.59 17.29
CA SER A 105 -7.54 9.58 18.26
C SER A 105 -7.84 10.18 19.64
N SER A 106 -7.23 11.30 20.00
CA SER A 106 -7.37 11.94 21.31
C SER A 106 -8.63 12.81 21.40
N CYS A 107 -8.84 13.73 20.45
CA CYS A 107 -9.94 14.71 20.51
C CYS A 107 -11.01 14.51 19.43
N ARG A 108 -10.86 13.51 18.55
CA ARG A 108 -11.77 13.20 17.43
C ARG A 108 -11.89 14.29 16.36
N PHE A 109 -11.15 15.40 16.47
CA PHE A 109 -11.09 16.44 15.45
C PHE A 109 -10.51 15.89 14.14
N VAL A 110 -11.10 16.26 13.00
CA VAL A 110 -10.63 15.88 11.66
C VAL A 110 -9.75 17.02 11.14
N THR A 111 -8.50 16.69 10.82
CA THR A 111 -7.54 17.64 10.25
C THR A 111 -7.36 17.34 8.77
N GLU A 112 -7.65 18.32 7.92
CA GLU A 112 -7.36 18.27 6.49
C GLU A 112 -5.85 18.36 6.25
N ILE A 113 -5.33 17.54 5.35
CA ILE A 113 -3.92 17.47 4.99
C ILE A 113 -3.67 18.34 3.76
N GLY A 114 -2.96 19.45 3.95
CA GLY A 114 -2.52 20.35 2.87
C GLY A 114 -1.01 20.56 2.90
N GLU A 115 -0.46 21.26 1.90
CA GLU A 115 0.96 21.56 1.82
C GLU A 115 1.49 22.31 3.06
N GLN A 116 0.65 23.12 3.68
CA GLN A 116 0.96 23.94 4.85
C GLN A 116 1.16 23.17 6.15
N ASN A 117 0.65 21.94 6.25
CA ASN A 117 0.73 21.15 7.49
C ASN A 117 1.31 19.74 7.28
N ARG A 118 1.70 19.41 6.03
CA ARG A 118 2.50 18.24 5.70
C ARG A 118 3.92 18.41 6.27
N ARG A 119 4.33 17.44 7.09
CA ARG A 119 5.71 17.30 7.54
C ARG A 119 6.51 16.35 6.64
N PRO A 120 7.85 16.43 6.68
CA PRO A 120 8.70 15.48 5.97
C PRO A 120 8.36 14.02 6.32
N PRO A 121 8.62 13.07 5.42
CA PRO A 121 8.43 11.65 5.68
C PRO A 121 9.14 11.22 6.96
N TRP A 122 8.57 10.22 7.64
CA TRP A 122 9.12 9.70 8.90
C TRP A 122 10.60 9.29 8.78
N SER A 123 11.01 8.77 7.62
CA SER A 123 12.41 8.42 7.29
C SER A 123 13.38 9.59 7.45
N VAL A 124 12.99 10.80 7.05
CA VAL A 124 13.83 12.01 7.15
C VAL A 124 13.99 12.43 8.62
N ILE A 125 12.93 12.30 9.40
CA ILE A 125 12.92 12.69 10.82
C ILE A 125 13.70 11.69 11.67
N GLN A 126 13.63 10.39 11.37
CA GLN A 126 14.44 9.36 12.02
C GLN A 126 15.94 9.49 11.72
N GLY A 127 16.31 10.08 10.58
CA GLY A 127 17.70 10.37 10.22
C GLY A 127 18.34 11.51 11.01
N TYR A 128 17.54 12.35 11.70
CA TYR A 128 18.06 13.35 12.63
C TYR A 128 18.12 12.74 14.04
N PRO A 129 19.32 12.48 14.60
CA PRO A 129 19.41 12.13 16.01
C PRO A 129 18.80 13.29 16.83
N PRO A 130 18.08 13.00 17.93
CA PRO A 130 17.64 14.05 18.84
C PRO A 130 18.87 14.87 19.23
N ARG A 131 18.83 16.19 18.98
CA ARG A 131 19.90 17.08 19.46
C ARG A 131 20.11 16.79 20.95
N PRO A 132 21.35 16.56 21.42
CA PRO A 132 21.60 16.42 22.85
C PRO A 132 21.03 17.66 23.53
N MET A 133 20.05 17.46 24.41
CA MET A 133 19.49 18.53 25.23
C MET A 133 20.66 19.17 25.99
N PRO A 134 20.81 20.51 26.01
CA PRO A 134 21.83 21.13 26.82
C PRO A 134 21.57 20.74 28.28
N SER A 135 22.58 20.13 28.91
CA SER A 135 22.59 19.84 30.33
C SER A 135 22.36 21.15 31.08
N ASN A 136 21.20 21.27 31.73
CA ASN A 136 20.93 22.38 32.63
C ASN A 136 21.99 22.39 33.73
N PRO A 137 22.71 23.50 33.98
CA PRO A 137 23.59 23.58 35.12
C PRO A 137 22.73 23.53 36.38
N ILE A 138 22.96 22.53 37.22
CA ILE A 138 22.48 22.50 38.59
C ILE A 138 23.09 23.75 39.28
N SER A 139 22.25 24.68 39.72
CA SER A 139 22.58 25.73 40.67
C SER A 139 21.91 25.42 41.99
#